data_AF-A0A937XWG6-F1
#
_entry.id   AF-A0A937XWG6-F1
#
_cell.length_a   1.000
_cell.length_b   1.000
_cell.length_c   1.000
_cell.angle_alpha   90.00
_cell.angle_beta   90.00
_cell.angle_gamma   90.00
#
_symmetry.space_group_name_H-M   'P 1'
#
loop_
_entity.id
_entity.type
_entity.pdbx_description
1 polymer ?
#
loop_
_entity_poly.entity_id
_entity_poly.type
_entity_poly.pdbx_seq_one_letter_code
_entity_poly.pdbx_strand_id
1 'polypeptide(L)'
;MSIPVIERTRFVVGKYEVIAKPIPHSAHMLLYSVFLKGTRIGAMASFPTESDCRFLEKPPVVPPLKIYQLTNRPGRPKKGAKPPAQAVERSMAPSRSEIPSDVSLDGMPRIEDR
;
A
#
# COMPACT_ATOMS: atom_id res chain seq x y z
N MET A 1 5.00 5.69 11.14
CA MET A 1 4.38 4.84 12.17
C MET A 1 3.07 4.33 11.60
N SER A 2 3.02 3.06 11.17
CA SER A 2 1.77 2.41 10.78
C SER A 2 1.05 1.95 12.04
N ILE A 3 -0.25 2.19 12.14
CA ILE A 3 -1.08 1.70 13.24
C ILE A 3 -1.05 0.17 13.22
N PRO A 4 -0.76 -0.51 14.34
CA PRO A 4 -0.94 -1.96 14.44
C PRO A 4 -2.44 -2.25 14.34
N VAL A 5 -2.87 -2.79 13.19
CA VAL A 5 -4.26 -3.19 13.00
C VAL A 5 -4.47 -4.48 13.78
N ILE A 6 -5.20 -4.39 14.89
CA ILE A 6 -5.63 -5.58 15.62
C ILE A 6 -6.54 -6.37 14.68
N GLU A 7 -6.18 -7.63 14.42
CA GLU A 7 -6.96 -8.50 13.55
C GLU A 7 -8.36 -8.73 14.13
N ARG A 8 -9.32 -8.98 13.23
CA ARG A 8 -10.73 -9.22 13.58
C ARG A 8 -10.82 -10.38 14.57
N THR A 9 -11.25 -10.10 15.80
CA THR A 9 -11.46 -11.12 16.83
C THR A 9 -12.93 -11.55 16.91
N ARG A 10 -13.15 -12.81 17.26
CA ARG A 10 -14.47 -13.39 17.48
C ARG A 10 -14.53 -13.94 18.90
N PHE A 11 -15.62 -13.64 19.59
CA PHE A 11 -15.87 -14.06 20.96
C PHE A 11 -17.23 -14.74 21.04
N VAL A 12 -17.35 -15.74 21.91
CA VAL A 12 -18.63 -16.38 22.23
C VAL A 12 -18.94 -16.06 23.68
N VAL A 13 -20.06 -15.38 23.93
CA VAL A 13 -20.53 -15.00 25.26
C VAL A 13 -21.86 -15.69 25.50
N GLY A 14 -21.82 -16.87 26.11
CA GLY A 14 -22.99 -17.72 26.28
C GLY A 14 -23.63 -18.08 24.94
N LYS A 15 -24.87 -17.63 24.71
CA LYS A 15 -25.63 -17.86 23.46
C LYS A 15 -25.35 -16.84 22.35
N TYR A 16 -24.53 -15.83 22.63
CA TYR A 16 -24.25 -14.73 21.70
C TYR A 16 -22.88 -14.90 21.07
N GLU A 17 -22.82 -14.66 19.77
CA GLU A 17 -21.57 -14.52 19.03
C GLU A 17 -21.26 -13.03 18.86
N VAL A 18 -20.09 -12.61 19.29
CA VAL A 18 -19.63 -11.21 19.19
C VAL A 18 -18.45 -11.15 18.24
N ILE A 19 -18.57 -10.31 17.22
CA ILE A 19 -17.53 -10.09 16.23
C ILE A 19 -17.00 -8.68 16.42
N ALA A 20 -15.73 -8.56 16.82
CA ALA A 20 -15.05 -7.28 16.93
C ALA A 20 -14.27 -6.98 15.64
N LYS A 21 -14.53 -5.83 15.04
CA LYS A 21 -13.83 -5.34 13.85
C LYS A 21 -13.12 -4.03 14.16
N PRO A 22 -11.87 -3.82 13.73
CA PRO A 22 -11.22 -2.52 13.86
C PRO A 22 -11.99 -1.45 13.09
N ILE A 23 -12.16 -0.28 13.71
CA ILE A 23 -12.74 0.90 13.05
C ILE A 23 -11.66 1.52 12.15
N PRO A 24 -11.97 1.83 10.88
CA PRO A 24 -11.00 2.45 10.00
C PRO A 24 -10.56 3.81 10.55
N HIS A 25 -9.27 4.11 10.46
CA HIS A 25 -8.64 5.34 10.98
C HIS A 25 -8.61 5.48 12.51
N SER A 26 -8.92 4.41 13.24
CA SER A 26 -8.68 4.32 14.67
C SER A 26 -7.52 3.36 14.95
N ALA A 27 -6.70 3.71 15.95
CA ALA A 27 -5.62 2.90 16.45
C ALA A 27 -6.10 1.67 17.23
N HIS A 28 -7.13 1.81 18.07
CA HIS A 28 -7.56 0.74 18.98
C HIS A 28 -9.07 0.55 19.11
N MET A 29 -9.90 1.35 18.43
CA MET A 29 -11.35 1.20 18.54
C MET A 29 -11.85 -0.02 17.77
N LEU A 30 -12.79 -0.72 18.39
CA LEU A 30 -13.43 -1.91 17.85
C LEU A 30 -14.94 -1.67 17.74
N LEU A 31 -15.50 -2.06 16.59
CA LEU A 31 -16.92 -2.20 16.36
C LEU A 31 -17.33 -3.64 16.69
N TYR A 32 -18.06 -3.80 17.78
CA TYR A 32 -18.65 -5.07 18.22
C TYR A 32 -20.00 -5.28 17.56
N SER A 33 -20.13 -6.33 16.78
CA SER A 33 -21.42 -6.79 16.24
C SER A 33 -21.86 -8.04 16.99
N VAL A 34 -23.08 -8.01 17.54
CA VAL A 34 -23.63 -9.12 18.35
C VAL A 34 -24.64 -9.90 17.52
N PHE A 35 -24.50 -11.22 17.54
CA PHE A 35 -25.35 -12.17 16.83
C PHE A 35 -25.96 -13.16 17.82
N LEU A 36 -27.21 -13.55 17.56
CA LEU A 36 -27.90 -14.64 18.23
C LEU A 36 -28.38 -15.61 17.15
N LYS A 37 -27.88 -16.86 17.17
CA LYS A 37 -28.23 -17.89 16.17
C LYS A 37 -28.05 -17.41 14.72
N GLY A 38 -26.98 -16.66 14.44
CA GLY A 38 -26.69 -16.10 13.12
C GLY A 38 -27.42 -14.81 12.77
N THR A 39 -28.42 -14.38 13.55
CA THR A 39 -29.12 -13.10 13.34
C THR A 39 -28.43 -11.98 14.11
N ARG A 40 -28.09 -10.89 13.43
CA ARG A 40 -27.50 -9.70 14.08
C ARG A 40 -28.56 -9.01 14.93
N ILE A 41 -28.30 -8.91 16.23
CA ILE A 41 -29.21 -8.26 17.19
C ILE A 41 -28.77 -6.85 17.59
N GLY A 42 -27.48 -6.52 17.41
CA GLY A 42 -26.98 -5.22 17.83
C GLY A 42 -25.57 -4.91 17.34
N ALA A 43 -25.18 -3.66 17.57
CA ALA A 43 -23.84 -3.15 17.31
C ALA A 43 -23.46 -2.10 18.34
N MET A 44 -22.21 -2.14 18.81
CA MET A 44 -21.65 -1.16 19.74
C MET A 44 -20.23 -0.81 19.28
N ALA A 45 -19.88 0.47 19.34
CA ALA A 45 -18.50 0.91 19.15
C ALA A 45 -17.85 1.10 20.52
N SER A 46 -16.57 0.72 20.66
CA SER A 46 -15.80 1.05 21.86
C SER A 46 -15.61 2.55 22.00
N PHE A 47 -15.34 3.00 23.23
CA PHE A 47 -14.89 4.37 23.46
C PHE A 47 -13.54 4.64 22.77
N PRO A 48 -13.30 5.88 22.30
CA PRO A 48 -12.00 6.28 21.79
C PRO A 48 -10.95 6.24 22.90
N THR A 49 -9.78 5.70 22.59
CA THR A 49 -8.62 5.73 23.50
C THR A 49 -7.85 7.04 23.34
N GLU A 50 -6.98 7.37 24.29
CA GLU A 50 -6.15 8.59 24.20
C GLU A 50 -5.30 8.62 22.93
N SER A 51 -4.77 7.48 22.49
CA SER A 51 -4.01 7.37 21.25
C SER A 51 -4.88 7.60 20.01
N ASP A 52 -6.17 7.23 20.04
CA ASP A 52 -7.12 7.55 18.97
C ASP A 52 -7.35 9.07 18.88
N CYS A 53 -7.55 9.74 20.02
CA CYS A 53 -7.72 11.20 20.05
C CYS A 53 -6.48 11.94 19.52
N ARG A 54 -5.28 11.54 19.98
CA ARG A 54 -4.02 12.12 19.50
C ARG A 54 -3.81 11.93 17.99
N PHE A 55 -4.27 10.80 17.45
CA PHE A 55 -4.19 10.54 16.01
C PHE A 55 -5.14 11.43 15.21
N LEU A 56 -6.36 11.65 15.70
CA LEU A 56 -7.33 12.56 15.09
C LEU A 56 -6.86 14.01 15.14
N GLU A 57 -6.26 14.43 16.26
CA GLU A 57 -5.73 15.78 16.45
C GLU A 57 -4.47 16.05 15.63
N LYS A 58 -3.58 15.06 15.52
CA LYS A 58 -2.29 15.18 14.84
C LYS A 58 -2.02 13.93 13.99
N PRO A 59 -2.63 13.83 12.80
CA PRO A 59 -2.38 12.69 11.92
C PRO A 59 -0.91 12.64 11.51
N PRO A 60 -0.33 11.43 11.33
CA PRO A 60 1.06 11.29 10.92
C PRO A 60 1.27 11.91 9.55
N VAL A 61 2.39 12.64 9.40
CA VAL A 61 2.75 13.29 8.14
C VAL A 61 2.97 12.21 7.07
N VAL A 62 2.08 12.18 6.08
CA VAL A 62 2.25 11.34 4.90
C VAL A 62 3.38 11.94 4.07
N PRO A 63 4.41 11.16 3.70
CA PRO A 63 5.48 11.66 2.84
C PRO A 63 4.90 12.28 1.58
N PRO A 64 5.39 13.44 1.13
CA PRO A 64 4.89 14.05 -0.10
C PRO A 64 5.04 13.06 -1.24
N LEU A 65 3.97 12.89 -2.02
CA LEU A 65 4.01 12.08 -3.24
C LEU A 65 5.08 12.68 -4.15
N LYS A 66 6.23 12.00 -4.27
CA LYS A 66 7.22 12.32 -5.29
C LYS A 66 6.56 12.05 -6.62
N ILE A 67 6.01 13.10 -7.23
CA ILE A 67 5.57 13.08 -8.61
C ILE A 67 6.78 12.53 -9.36
N TYR A 68 6.65 11.34 -9.96
CA TYR A 68 7.72 10.80 -10.78
C TYR A 68 8.07 11.89 -11.79
N GLN A 69 9.24 12.51 -11.62
CA GLN A 69 9.77 13.37 -12.65
C GLN A 69 9.89 12.44 -13.84
N LEU A 70 9.04 12.66 -14.85
CA LEU A 70 9.25 12.13 -16.19
C LEU A 70 10.63 12.64 -16.57
N THR A 71 11.64 11.82 -16.30
CA THR A 71 13.01 12.09 -16.69
C THR A 71 12.94 12.28 -18.19
N ASN A 72 13.14 13.51 -18.63
CA ASN A 72 13.31 13.77 -20.03
C ASN A 72 14.55 12.95 -20.40
N ARG A 73 14.36 11.80 -21.06
CA ARG A 73 15.48 10.95 -21.45
C ARG A 73 16.42 11.84 -22.25
N PRO A 74 17.70 12.00 -21.85
CA PRO A 74 18.64 12.78 -22.63
C PRO A 74 18.68 12.19 -24.04
N GLY A 75 18.15 12.93 -25.01
CA GLY A 75 17.93 12.47 -26.39
C GLY A 75 16.48 12.53 -26.89
N ARG A 76 15.45 12.68 -26.03
CA ARG A 76 14.07 12.89 -26.49
C ARG A 76 13.80 14.40 -26.66
N PRO A 77 13.58 14.89 -27.90
CA PRO A 77 13.20 16.29 -28.10
C PRO A 77 11.87 16.56 -27.39
N LYS A 78 11.77 17.69 -26.68
CA LYS A 78 10.51 18.13 -26.08
C LYS A 78 9.46 18.32 -27.20
N LYS A 79 8.18 18.07 -26.91
CA LYS A 79 7.09 18.25 -27.87
C LYS A 79 7.10 19.71 -28.36
N GLY A 80 7.39 19.94 -29.65
CA GLY A 80 7.58 21.28 -30.25
C GLY A 80 9.03 21.72 -30.45
N ALA A 81 10.03 20.91 -30.09
CA ALA A 81 11.43 21.19 -30.40
C ALA A 81 11.69 21.08 -31.91
N LYS A 82 12.38 22.08 -32.48
CA LYS A 82 12.80 22.06 -33.88
C LYS A 82 13.78 20.89 -34.09
N PRO A 83 13.68 20.13 -35.20
CA PRO A 83 14.63 19.07 -35.51
C PRO A 83 16.06 19.65 -35.54
N PRO A 84 17.07 18.93 -35.02
CA PRO A 84 18.45 19.34 -35.25
C PRO A 84 18.70 19.35 -36.76
N ALA A 85 19.24 20.45 -37.26
CA ALA A 85 19.71 20.55 -38.64
C ALA A 85 20.74 19.43 -38.88
N GLN A 86 20.65 18.80 -40.04
CA GLN A 86 21.41 17.61 -40.45
C GLN A 86 22.88 17.69 -40.01
N ALA A 87 23.28 16.77 -39.13
CA ALA A 87 24.67 16.59 -38.76
C ALA A 87 25.43 16.00 -39.94
N VAL A 88 26.50 16.70 -40.34
CA VAL A 88 27.56 16.16 -41.19
C VAL A 88 28.13 14.92 -40.53
N GLU A 89 28.26 13.87 -41.33
CA GLU A 89 28.75 12.54 -40.99
C GLU A 89 30.00 12.57 -40.10
N ARG A 90 29.92 11.93 -38.92
CA ARG A 90 31.03 11.16 -38.39
C ARG A 90 30.52 9.82 -37.89
N SER A 91 30.92 8.82 -38.63
CA SER A 91 30.89 7.40 -38.35
C SER A 91 31.32 7.09 -36.91
N MET A 92 30.55 6.25 -36.23
CA MET A 92 30.99 5.04 -35.51
C MET A 92 29.81 4.43 -34.74
N ALA A 93 29.48 3.18 -35.05
CA ALA A 93 28.65 2.28 -34.26
C ALA A 93 29.52 1.07 -33.85
N PRO A 94 29.04 0.10 -33.04
CA PRO A 94 28.51 0.23 -31.68
C PRO A 94 29.22 -0.75 -30.71
N SER A 95 29.35 -0.44 -29.42
CA SER A 95 29.74 -1.46 -28.42
C SER A 95 28.50 -2.12 -27.82
N ARG A 96 28.16 -3.27 -28.41
CA ARG A 96 27.11 -4.21 -28.01
C ARG A 96 27.45 -4.88 -26.68
N SER A 97 26.58 -4.74 -25.69
CA SER A 97 26.48 -5.68 -24.56
C SER A 97 25.00 -5.88 -24.21
N GLU A 98 24.37 -6.80 -24.94
CA GLU A 98 23.15 -7.48 -24.49
C GLU A 98 23.54 -8.75 -23.73
N ILE A 99 22.66 -9.17 -22.81
CA ILE A 99 22.09 -10.53 -22.60
C ILE A 99 21.56 -10.59 -21.14
N PRO A 100 20.43 -11.24 -20.81
CA PRO A 100 19.16 -11.41 -21.53
C PRO A 100 17.92 -11.12 -20.66
N SER A 101 16.80 -10.89 -21.32
CA SER A 101 15.46 -10.93 -20.74
C SER A 101 14.98 -12.37 -20.59
N ASP A 102 15.17 -12.99 -19.42
CA ASP A 102 14.40 -14.17 -18.94
C ASP A 102 14.75 -14.49 -17.47
N VAL A 103 14.26 -13.67 -16.53
CA VAL A 103 14.18 -14.08 -15.11
C VAL A 103 12.72 -14.16 -14.72
N SER A 104 12.14 -15.33 -14.95
CA SER A 104 10.81 -15.72 -14.48
C SER A 104 10.75 -15.76 -12.95
N LEU A 105 9.67 -15.22 -12.38
CA LEU A 105 9.36 -15.15 -10.94
C LEU A 105 8.90 -16.50 -10.35
N ASP A 106 9.49 -17.62 -10.76
CA ASP A 106 9.04 -18.96 -10.34
C ASP A 106 10.02 -19.69 -9.40
N GLY A 107 10.87 -18.92 -8.71
CA GLY A 107 11.95 -19.44 -7.87
C GLY A 107 11.97 -18.91 -6.42
N MET A 108 10.81 -18.62 -5.83
CA MET A 108 10.73 -18.27 -4.40
C MET A 108 10.52 -19.53 -3.55
N PRO A 109 11.38 -19.82 -2.54
CA PRO A 109 11.22 -21.01 -1.69
C PRO A 109 9.95 -20.90 -0.84
N ARG A 110 9.18 -22.00 -0.77
CA ARG A 110 8.02 -22.16 0.13
C ARG A 110 8.51 -22.23 1.58
N ILE A 111 7.75 -21.62 2.49
CA ILE A 111 8.04 -21.50 3.94
C ILE A 111 7.75 -22.83 4.67
N GLU A 112 8.04 -23.97 4.06
CA GLU A 112 7.77 -25.29 4.67
C GLU A 112 9.03 -26.12 4.96
N ASP A 113 10.23 -25.62 4.67
CA ASP A 113 11.49 -26.24 5.11
C ASP A 113 12.28 -25.29 6.03
N ARG A 114 11.74 -25.03 7.23
CA ARG A 114 12.51 -24.45 8.33
C ARG A 114 12.09 -24.99 9.69
#